data_AF-V7AH13-F1
#
_entry.id   AF-V7AH13-F1
#
_cell.length_a   1.000
_cell.length_b   1.000
_cell.length_c   1.000
_cell.angle_alpha   90.00
_cell.angle_beta   90.00
_cell.angle_gamma   90.00
#
_symmetry.space_group_name_H-M   'P 1'
#
loop_
_entity.id
_entity.type
_entity.pdbx_description
1 polymer ?
#
loop_
_entity_poly.entity_id
_entity_poly.type
_entity_poly.pdbx_seq_one_letter_code
_entity_poly.pdbx_strand_id
1 'polypeptide(L)'
;MKFPITTFTLKPFFFLFILLTSTHAGTISTPTSNLFREYIGAEFNNVKFSDLPINPTVQFHFILSFAIDYDTSSSSPTNGKFNIFWDTDNLSPTQVSAIKAKNSNVKVALSLGGDSVGGGYAYFNPSSIDSWVSNAVSSLTAIIKEYNLDGIDIDYEHFKTDPQTFSECVGRLIKTLKSNGVIQFASIAPFDDPQVQSHYLALWKSYGSFIDYVNFQFYAYDKGTSVAQFIDYFNTQSSNYKGGKVLVSFISDGSGGLAPNDGFFTACHTLKTQQNLHGIFVWSADDSMGNGFRYEKQSQALLALP
;
A
#
# COMPACT_ATOMS: atom_id res chain seq x y z
N MET A 1 48.02 -19.58 62.11
CA MET A 1 48.84 -20.80 61.88
C MET A 1 48.47 -21.34 60.51
N LYS A 2 49.46 -21.65 59.66
CA LYS A 2 49.33 -21.87 58.22
C LYS A 2 48.32 -22.98 57.87
N PHE A 3 47.42 -22.71 56.93
CA PHE A 3 46.62 -23.74 56.25
C PHE A 3 47.47 -24.39 55.13
N PRO A 4 47.50 -25.73 55.01
CA PRO A 4 48.16 -26.38 53.89
C PRO A 4 47.23 -26.45 52.69
N ILE A 5 47.78 -26.11 51.53
CA ILE A 5 47.15 -26.25 50.21
C ILE A 5 47.42 -27.68 49.74
N THR A 6 46.37 -28.44 49.47
CA THR A 6 46.45 -29.74 48.81
C THR A 6 45.92 -29.60 47.39
N THR A 7 46.82 -29.68 46.42
CA THR A 7 46.52 -29.67 44.98
C THR A 7 46.02 -31.04 44.53
N PHE A 8 44.76 -31.13 44.10
CA PHE A 8 44.23 -32.29 43.37
C PHE A 8 44.27 -31.99 41.86
N THR A 9 45.09 -32.74 41.14
CA THR A 9 45.11 -32.78 39.67
C THR A 9 43.95 -33.62 39.16
N LEU A 10 42.94 -32.97 38.55
CA LEU A 10 41.82 -33.64 37.88
C LEU A 10 42.19 -33.95 36.42
N LYS A 11 42.20 -35.23 36.04
CA LYS A 11 42.30 -35.66 34.62
C LYS A 11 40.97 -35.33 33.90
N PRO A 12 40.99 -34.77 32.68
CA PRO A 12 39.75 -34.55 31.95
C PRO A 12 39.25 -35.88 31.35
N PHE A 13 38.08 -36.33 31.80
CA PHE A 13 37.29 -37.35 31.10
C PHE A 13 36.51 -36.65 29.98
N PHE A 14 36.85 -36.92 28.73
CA PHE A 14 36.11 -36.42 27.57
C PHE A 14 34.85 -37.27 27.39
N PHE A 15 33.69 -36.78 27.83
CA PHE A 15 32.39 -37.32 27.46
C PHE A 15 31.96 -36.71 26.12
N LEU A 16 31.98 -37.51 25.05
CA LEU A 16 31.46 -37.11 23.74
C LEU A 16 29.92 -37.21 23.78
N PHE A 17 29.24 -36.09 24.00
CA PHE A 17 27.79 -35.96 23.85
C PHE A 17 27.46 -35.81 22.36
N ILE A 18 26.91 -36.84 21.74
CA ILE A 18 26.35 -36.74 20.38
C ILE A 18 24.96 -36.11 20.51
N LEU A 19 24.86 -34.80 20.23
CA LEU A 19 23.59 -34.11 20.11
C LEU A 19 22.97 -34.44 18.74
N LEU A 20 22.01 -35.36 18.72
CA LEU A 20 21.11 -35.53 17.58
C LEU A 20 20.14 -34.35 17.55
N THR A 21 20.50 -33.28 16.83
CA THR A 21 19.56 -32.20 16.51
C THR A 21 18.66 -32.67 15.38
N SER A 22 17.44 -33.09 15.72
CA SER A 22 16.36 -33.30 14.77
C SER A 22 15.96 -31.95 14.17
N THR A 23 16.51 -31.63 13.00
CA THR A 23 16.07 -30.49 12.20
C THR A 23 14.68 -30.77 11.65
N HIS A 24 13.64 -30.46 12.43
CA HIS A 24 12.31 -30.25 11.87
C HIS A 24 12.37 -28.94 11.10
N ALA A 25 12.64 -29.03 9.80
CA ALA A 25 12.31 -27.97 8.87
C ALA A 25 10.78 -27.88 8.83
N GLY A 26 10.21 -27.15 9.80
CA GLY A 26 8.84 -26.69 9.69
C GLY A 26 8.78 -25.80 8.46
N THR A 27 8.01 -26.22 7.46
CA THR A 27 7.57 -25.31 6.40
C THR A 27 6.80 -24.20 7.09
N ILE A 28 7.43 -23.02 7.24
CA ILE A 28 6.69 -21.81 7.60
C ILE A 28 5.79 -21.55 6.41
N SER A 29 4.53 -21.97 6.48
CA SER A 29 3.51 -21.45 5.59
C SER A 29 3.45 -19.96 5.90
N THR A 30 4.04 -19.12 5.07
CA THR A 30 3.75 -17.69 5.09
C THR A 30 2.24 -17.59 4.90
N PRO A 31 1.47 -17.08 5.89
CA PRO A 31 0.03 -16.98 5.75
C PRO A 31 -0.26 -16.20 4.47
N THR A 32 -1.13 -16.76 3.61
CA THR A 32 -1.62 -16.00 2.45
C THR A 32 -2.20 -14.69 2.98
N SER A 33 -1.80 -13.57 2.38
CA SER A 33 -2.17 -12.27 2.91
C SER A 33 -3.66 -12.05 2.70
N ASN A 34 -4.38 -11.75 3.78
CA ASN A 34 -5.82 -11.48 3.79
C ASN A 34 -6.09 -9.96 3.70
N LEU A 35 -5.29 -9.23 2.92
CA LEU A 35 -5.40 -7.77 2.79
C LEU A 35 -6.34 -7.38 1.66
N PHE A 36 -7.34 -6.58 1.99
CA PHE A 36 -8.21 -5.88 1.04
C PHE A 36 -8.04 -4.37 1.21
N ARG A 37 -7.95 -3.63 0.11
CA ARG A 37 -7.85 -2.18 0.14
C ARG A 37 -8.84 -1.52 -0.83
N GLU A 38 -9.34 -0.36 -0.47
CA GLU A 38 -10.34 0.36 -1.26
C GLU A 38 -9.97 1.84 -1.34
N TYR A 39 -9.79 2.37 -2.56
CA TYR A 39 -9.73 3.81 -2.77
C TYR A 39 -11.13 4.44 -2.72
N ILE A 40 -11.25 5.61 -2.09
CA ILE A 40 -12.54 6.25 -1.84
C ILE A 40 -12.42 7.79 -1.78
N GLY A 41 -13.40 8.48 -2.36
CA GLY A 41 -13.67 9.90 -2.14
C GLY A 41 -13.22 10.86 -3.22
N ALA A 42 -12.63 10.37 -4.32
CA ALA A 42 -12.09 11.22 -5.39
C ALA A 42 -13.17 11.86 -6.27
N GLU A 43 -14.31 11.19 -6.43
CA GLU A 43 -15.31 11.56 -7.44
C GLU A 43 -16.45 12.42 -6.86
N PHE A 44 -16.46 12.68 -5.55
CA PHE A 44 -17.52 13.44 -4.86
C PHE A 44 -18.93 12.87 -5.09
N ASN A 45 -19.02 11.55 -5.24
CA ASN A 45 -20.27 10.83 -5.50
C ASN A 45 -21.09 10.55 -4.23
N ASN A 46 -20.77 11.16 -3.08
CA ASN A 46 -21.41 10.96 -1.78
C ASN A 46 -21.29 9.56 -1.18
N VAL A 47 -20.29 8.79 -1.60
CA VAL A 47 -19.99 7.48 -1.01
C VAL A 47 -19.47 7.66 0.42
N LYS A 48 -19.92 6.80 1.34
CA LYS A 48 -19.50 6.81 2.75
C LYS A 48 -18.84 5.50 3.11
N PHE A 49 -17.94 5.51 4.10
CA PHE A 49 -17.36 4.30 4.67
C PHE A 49 -18.41 3.24 5.08
N SER A 50 -19.59 3.68 5.54
CA SER A 50 -20.68 2.80 5.98
C SER A 50 -21.38 2.06 4.86
N ASP A 51 -21.24 2.51 3.62
CA ASP A 51 -21.90 1.90 2.46
C ASP A 51 -21.16 0.63 2.02
N LEU A 52 -19.86 0.54 2.35
CA LEU A 52 -19.04 -0.58 1.95
C LEU A 52 -19.22 -1.82 2.84
N PRO A 53 -19.22 -3.01 2.22
CA PRO A 53 -19.18 -4.27 2.95
C PRO A 53 -17.80 -4.46 3.57
N ILE A 54 -17.75 -4.77 4.87
CA ILE A 54 -16.51 -5.06 5.59
C ILE A 54 -16.59 -6.47 6.16
N ASN A 55 -15.76 -7.37 5.64
CA ASN A 55 -15.59 -8.72 6.18
C ASN A 55 -14.65 -8.68 7.40
N PRO A 56 -15.09 -9.10 8.60
CA PRO A 56 -14.29 -9.00 9.82
C PRO A 56 -13.04 -9.90 9.84
N THR A 57 -12.92 -10.88 8.94
CA THR A 57 -11.76 -11.80 8.89
C THR A 57 -10.67 -11.36 7.92
N VAL A 58 -10.84 -10.20 7.27
CA VAL A 58 -9.93 -9.64 6.26
C VAL A 58 -9.34 -8.34 6.82
N GLN A 59 -8.05 -8.09 6.64
CA GLN A 59 -7.47 -6.77 6.94
C GLN A 59 -8.00 -5.77 5.91
N PHE A 60 -8.69 -4.73 6.35
CA PHE A 60 -9.39 -3.81 5.46
C PHE A 60 -8.76 -2.42 5.54
N HIS A 61 -8.21 -1.92 4.44
CA HIS A 61 -7.65 -0.57 4.38
C HIS A 61 -8.48 0.32 3.45
N PHE A 62 -9.10 1.37 3.99
CA PHE A 62 -9.56 2.48 3.14
C PHE A 62 -8.37 3.37 2.77
N ILE A 63 -8.41 3.96 1.59
CA ILE A 63 -7.42 4.93 1.10
C ILE A 63 -8.19 6.15 0.59
N LEU A 64 -8.13 7.25 1.34
CA LEU A 64 -8.75 8.52 0.98
C LEU A 64 -8.03 9.13 -0.24
N SER A 65 -8.77 9.46 -1.29
CA SER A 65 -8.24 9.98 -2.56
C SER A 65 -8.79 11.38 -2.83
N PHE A 66 -8.00 12.46 -2.79
CA PHE A 66 -6.54 12.53 -2.61
C PHE A 66 -6.13 13.67 -1.66
N ALA A 67 -4.93 13.57 -1.10
CA ALA A 67 -4.18 14.73 -0.66
C ALA A 67 -3.21 15.16 -1.77
N ILE A 68 -3.25 16.43 -2.17
CA ILE A 68 -2.45 16.94 -3.29
C ILE A 68 -1.69 18.18 -2.82
N ASP A 69 -0.41 18.30 -3.14
CA ASP A 69 0.39 19.48 -2.83
C ASP A 69 0.16 20.62 -3.83
N TYR A 70 -1.11 20.90 -4.12
CA TYR A 70 -1.59 22.05 -4.89
C TYR A 70 -2.38 23.00 -3.99
N ASP A 71 -2.45 24.27 -4.36
CA ASP A 71 -3.26 25.25 -3.62
C ASP A 71 -4.76 24.89 -3.66
N THR A 72 -5.56 25.42 -2.73
CA THR A 72 -7.00 25.11 -2.64
C THR A 72 -7.82 25.70 -3.79
N SER A 73 -7.23 26.55 -4.63
CA SER A 73 -7.81 26.98 -5.90
C SER A 73 -7.45 26.04 -7.07
N SER A 74 -6.73 24.96 -6.78
CA SER A 74 -6.28 23.94 -7.73
C SER A 74 -5.37 24.49 -8.84
N SER A 75 -4.70 25.61 -8.61
CA SER A 75 -4.06 26.40 -9.67
C SER A 75 -2.56 26.18 -9.78
N SER A 76 -1.87 25.87 -8.68
CA SER A 76 -0.41 25.80 -8.64
C SER A 76 0.10 24.79 -7.60
N PRO A 77 1.22 24.08 -7.89
CA PRO A 77 1.96 23.31 -6.90
C PRO A 77 2.45 24.19 -5.75
N THR A 78 2.51 23.62 -4.56
CA THR A 78 2.81 24.30 -3.30
C THR A 78 4.10 23.83 -2.65
N ASN A 79 4.92 23.10 -3.40
CA ASN A 79 6.20 22.55 -2.95
C ASN A 79 6.03 21.67 -1.70
N GLY A 80 5.17 20.66 -1.77
CA GLY A 80 4.96 19.67 -0.70
C GLY A 80 4.01 20.10 0.41
N LYS A 81 3.25 21.20 0.28
CA LYS A 81 2.21 21.55 1.27
C LYS A 81 0.88 20.92 0.86
N PHE A 82 0.61 19.72 1.36
CA PHE A 82 -0.57 18.96 1.00
C PHE A 82 -1.87 19.62 1.49
N ASN A 83 -2.86 19.69 0.60
CA ASN A 83 -4.25 20.03 0.89
C ASN A 83 -5.17 18.84 0.54
N ILE A 84 -6.38 18.87 1.08
CA ILE A 84 -7.37 17.79 0.95
C ILE A 84 -8.24 18.02 -0.29
N PHE A 85 -8.38 16.98 -1.13
CA PHE A 85 -9.17 16.97 -2.36
C PHE A 85 -10.14 15.77 -2.45
N TRP A 86 -10.43 15.10 -1.34
CA TRP A 86 -11.52 14.13 -1.27
C TRP A 86 -12.80 14.76 -0.73
N ASP A 87 -13.92 14.03 -0.85
CA ASP A 87 -15.24 14.41 -0.32
C ASP A 87 -15.25 14.49 1.23
N THR A 88 -14.87 15.64 1.77
CA THR A 88 -14.80 15.86 3.23
C THR A 88 -16.16 15.89 3.91
N ASP A 89 -17.26 16.10 3.16
CA ASP A 89 -18.62 16.09 3.70
C ASP A 89 -19.05 14.67 4.08
N ASN A 90 -18.58 13.68 3.32
CA ASN A 90 -18.90 12.27 3.53
C ASN A 90 -17.77 11.45 4.19
N LEU A 91 -16.54 11.97 4.21
CA LEU A 91 -15.34 11.30 4.70
C LEU A 91 -14.55 12.15 5.70
N SER A 92 -15.24 12.77 6.66
CA SER A 92 -14.68 13.62 7.73
C SER A 92 -13.86 12.85 8.79
N PRO A 93 -13.05 13.54 9.64
CA PRO A 93 -12.34 12.92 10.75
C PRO A 93 -13.22 12.10 11.71
N THR A 94 -14.44 12.57 11.95
CA THR A 94 -15.41 11.87 12.82
C THR A 94 -15.87 10.56 12.17
N GLN A 95 -16.11 10.56 10.85
CA GLN A 95 -16.49 9.36 10.11
C GLN A 95 -15.34 8.34 10.04
N VAL A 96 -14.09 8.79 9.86
CA VAL A 96 -12.91 7.92 9.96
C VAL A 96 -12.81 7.26 11.34
N SER A 97 -12.96 8.05 12.40
CA SER A 97 -12.92 7.52 13.77
C SER A 97 -14.05 6.53 14.04
N ALA A 98 -15.26 6.83 13.56
CA ALA A 98 -16.43 5.97 13.73
C ALA A 98 -16.28 4.62 13.01
N ILE A 99 -15.78 4.59 11.77
CA ILE A 99 -15.63 3.32 11.04
C ILE A 99 -14.57 2.41 11.67
N LYS A 100 -13.45 3.00 12.14
CA LYS A 100 -12.38 2.28 12.86
C LYS A 100 -12.88 1.76 14.22
N ALA A 101 -13.65 2.55 14.96
CA ALA A 101 -14.23 2.11 16.23
C ALA A 101 -15.22 0.96 16.06
N LYS A 102 -15.99 0.96 14.96
CA LYS A 102 -16.95 -0.10 14.63
C LYS A 102 -16.27 -1.39 14.15
N ASN A 103 -15.09 -1.30 13.50
CA ASN A 103 -14.43 -2.43 12.87
C ASN A 103 -12.93 -2.44 13.22
N SER A 104 -12.52 -3.31 14.15
CA SER A 104 -11.12 -3.38 14.63
C SER A 104 -10.11 -3.83 13.57
N ASN A 105 -10.57 -4.41 12.47
CA ASN A 105 -9.76 -4.83 11.32
C ASN A 105 -9.58 -3.72 10.28
N VAL A 106 -10.18 -2.54 10.48
CA VAL A 106 -10.08 -1.40 9.54
C VAL A 106 -8.91 -0.49 9.89
N LYS A 107 -8.15 -0.11 8.87
CA LYS A 107 -7.25 1.04 8.86
C LYS A 107 -7.65 2.02 7.78
N VAL A 108 -7.28 3.28 7.93
CA VAL A 108 -7.55 4.33 6.93
C VAL A 108 -6.26 5.06 6.62
N ALA A 109 -5.89 5.12 5.34
CA ALA A 109 -4.76 5.89 4.82
C ALA A 109 -5.27 7.03 3.93
N LEU A 110 -4.35 7.89 3.49
CA LEU A 110 -4.59 8.87 2.42
C LEU A 110 -3.62 8.60 1.25
N SER A 111 -4.07 8.80 0.02
CA SER A 111 -3.23 8.75 -1.18
C SER A 111 -2.73 10.14 -1.56
N LEU A 112 -1.47 10.23 -1.98
CA LEU A 112 -0.77 11.44 -2.39
C LEU A 112 -0.69 11.56 -3.91
N GLY A 113 -1.12 12.69 -4.46
CA GLY A 113 -1.01 12.96 -5.90
C GLY A 113 -2.33 12.71 -6.63
N GLY A 114 -2.42 11.63 -7.38
CA GLY A 114 -3.47 11.34 -8.36
C GLY A 114 -3.10 11.83 -9.77
N ASP A 115 -3.98 11.54 -10.73
CA ASP A 115 -3.82 11.96 -12.13
C ASP A 115 -4.00 13.48 -12.31
N SER A 116 -5.08 14.04 -11.76
CA SER A 116 -5.50 15.42 -12.07
C SER A 116 -5.92 16.26 -10.86
N VAL A 117 -5.83 17.57 -11.02
CA VAL A 117 -6.26 18.60 -10.07
C VAL A 117 -6.66 19.86 -10.85
N GLY A 118 -7.83 20.42 -10.55
CA GLY A 118 -8.28 21.68 -11.19
C GLY A 118 -8.49 21.62 -12.71
N GLY A 119 -8.73 20.42 -13.27
CA GLY A 119 -8.89 20.21 -14.71
C GLY A 119 -7.59 20.06 -15.50
N GLY A 120 -6.44 19.97 -14.83
CA GLY A 120 -5.14 19.63 -15.43
C GLY A 120 -4.40 18.56 -14.62
N TYR A 121 -3.22 18.16 -15.08
CA TYR A 121 -2.44 17.13 -14.39
C TYR A 121 -1.88 17.60 -13.04
N ALA A 122 -1.93 16.70 -12.04
CA ALA A 122 -1.32 16.89 -10.73
C ALA A 122 0.16 16.51 -10.77
N TYR A 123 1.01 17.48 -11.14
CA TYR A 123 2.44 17.25 -11.30
C TYR A 123 3.18 17.19 -9.96
N PHE A 124 4.02 16.17 -9.80
CA PHE A 124 5.10 16.18 -8.83
C PHE A 124 6.16 17.22 -9.24
N ASN A 125 6.23 18.34 -8.48
CA ASN A 125 7.05 19.50 -8.84
C ASN A 125 7.70 20.20 -7.62
N PRO A 126 8.65 19.56 -6.93
CA PRO A 126 9.38 20.15 -5.81
C PRO A 126 10.29 21.30 -6.26
N SER A 127 10.41 22.34 -5.44
CA SER A 127 11.40 23.41 -5.64
C SER A 127 12.81 23.00 -5.22
N SER A 128 12.90 22.15 -4.21
CA SER A 128 14.12 21.46 -3.79
C SER A 128 13.73 20.25 -2.94
N ILE A 129 14.57 19.21 -2.89
CA ILE A 129 14.32 18.03 -2.05
C ILE A 129 14.05 18.42 -0.59
N ASP A 130 14.91 19.23 0.02
CA ASP A 130 14.80 19.54 1.46
C ASP A 130 13.53 20.33 1.81
N SER A 131 13.23 21.39 1.05
CA SER A 131 12.03 22.19 1.31
C SER A 131 10.74 21.42 1.05
N TRP A 132 10.68 20.60 -0.01
CA TRP A 132 9.53 19.75 -0.30
C TRP A 132 9.31 18.73 0.82
N VAL A 133 10.36 18.01 1.24
CA VAL A 133 10.28 17.02 2.33
C VAL A 133 9.84 17.67 3.63
N SER A 134 10.38 18.83 3.99
CA SER A 134 10.00 19.57 5.20
C SER A 134 8.52 19.94 5.19
N ASN A 135 8.04 20.52 4.08
CA ASN A 135 6.64 20.89 3.91
C ASN A 135 5.71 19.67 3.93
N ALA A 136 6.11 18.58 3.25
CA ALA A 136 5.34 17.35 3.14
C ALA A 136 5.19 16.68 4.50
N VAL A 137 6.30 16.50 5.22
CA VAL A 137 6.27 15.94 6.58
C VAL A 137 5.38 16.78 7.49
N SER A 138 5.50 18.11 7.46
CA SER A 138 4.72 18.99 8.33
C SER A 138 3.22 18.94 8.01
N SER A 139 2.84 19.14 6.74
CA SER A 139 1.43 19.20 6.32
C SER A 139 0.73 17.85 6.46
N LEU A 140 1.37 16.75 6.02
CA LEU A 140 0.80 15.41 6.16
C LEU A 140 0.71 14.97 7.61
N THR A 141 1.68 15.32 8.47
CA THR A 141 1.55 15.03 9.91
C THR A 141 0.33 15.70 10.52
N ALA A 142 -0.01 16.93 10.09
CA ALA A 142 -1.21 17.62 10.55
C ALA A 142 -2.48 16.89 10.10
N ILE A 143 -2.60 16.60 8.80
CA ILE A 143 -3.76 15.88 8.22
C ILE A 143 -3.93 14.50 8.86
N ILE A 144 -2.86 13.71 8.97
CA ILE A 144 -2.87 12.35 9.52
C ILE A 144 -3.35 12.36 10.98
N LYS A 145 -2.88 13.32 11.79
CA LYS A 145 -3.32 13.45 13.19
C LYS A 145 -4.77 13.90 13.31
N GLU A 146 -5.19 14.86 12.49
CA GLU A 146 -6.57 15.35 12.49
C GLU A 146 -7.55 14.25 12.12
N TYR A 147 -7.27 13.50 11.07
CA TYR A 147 -8.13 12.42 10.57
C TYR A 147 -7.93 11.07 11.27
N ASN A 148 -6.95 10.95 12.18
CA ASN A 148 -6.59 9.70 12.85
C ASN A 148 -6.24 8.57 11.84
N LEU A 149 -5.42 8.91 10.85
CA LEU A 149 -5.01 8.02 9.76
C LEU A 149 -3.83 7.12 10.17
N ASP A 150 -3.73 5.96 9.52
CA ASP A 150 -2.76 4.90 9.84
C ASP A 150 -1.61 4.80 8.85
N GLY A 151 -1.74 5.40 7.66
CA GLY A 151 -0.78 5.22 6.58
C GLY A 151 -0.90 6.25 5.46
N ILE A 152 0.03 6.16 4.51
CA ILE A 152 -0.01 6.90 3.24
C ILE A 152 0.16 5.97 2.05
N ASP A 153 -0.33 6.41 0.90
CA ASP A 153 -0.11 5.81 -0.41
C ASP A 153 0.49 6.87 -1.35
N ILE A 154 1.45 6.50 -2.20
CA ILE A 154 2.08 7.41 -3.16
C ILE A 154 1.55 7.10 -4.55
N ASP A 155 0.87 8.06 -5.17
CA ASP A 155 0.13 7.88 -6.42
C ASP A 155 0.29 9.08 -7.36
N TYR A 156 1.49 9.65 -7.43
CA TYR A 156 1.82 10.62 -8.48
C TYR A 156 1.99 9.92 -9.81
N GLU A 157 1.36 10.47 -10.85
CA GLU A 157 1.42 9.91 -12.23
C GLU A 157 2.15 10.84 -13.20
N HIS A 158 2.33 12.11 -12.84
CA HIS A 158 2.94 13.14 -13.68
C HIS A 158 4.12 13.79 -13.00
N PHE A 159 5.26 13.91 -13.70
CA PHE A 159 6.52 14.34 -13.07
C PHE A 159 7.15 15.52 -13.82
N LYS A 160 7.61 16.52 -13.07
CA LYS A 160 8.46 17.63 -13.56
C LYS A 160 9.92 17.50 -13.12
N THR A 161 10.29 16.34 -12.59
CA THR A 161 11.64 16.04 -12.11
C THR A 161 12.14 14.71 -12.69
N ASP A 162 13.41 14.41 -12.44
CA ASP A 162 13.98 13.09 -12.71
C ASP A 162 13.57 12.05 -11.64
N PRO A 163 13.73 10.74 -11.95
CA PRO A 163 13.45 9.65 -11.02
C PRO A 163 14.20 9.71 -9.68
N GLN A 164 15.43 10.24 -9.65
CA GLN A 164 16.24 10.29 -8.43
C GLN A 164 15.73 11.38 -7.48
N THR A 165 15.35 12.54 -8.01
CA THR A 165 14.73 13.62 -7.23
C THR A 165 13.38 13.16 -6.63
N PHE A 166 12.53 12.48 -7.42
CA PHE A 166 11.29 11.90 -6.90
C PHE A 166 11.55 10.85 -5.81
N SER A 167 12.45 9.90 -6.07
CA SER A 167 12.85 8.86 -5.13
C SER A 167 13.35 9.43 -3.81
N GLU A 168 14.19 10.46 -3.86
CA GLU A 168 14.76 11.06 -2.65
C GLU A 168 13.72 11.84 -1.84
N CYS A 169 12.86 12.62 -2.49
CA CYS A 169 11.75 13.32 -1.83
C CYS A 169 10.80 12.35 -1.13
N VAL A 170 10.25 11.40 -1.88
CA VAL A 170 9.23 10.47 -1.38
C VAL A 170 9.84 9.49 -0.37
N GLY A 171 11.03 8.98 -0.65
CA GLY A 171 11.74 8.07 0.25
C GLY A 171 12.03 8.70 1.62
N ARG A 172 12.54 9.94 1.64
CA ARG A 172 12.75 10.68 2.89
C ARG A 172 11.45 11.00 3.61
N LEU A 173 10.38 11.33 2.89
CA LEU A 173 9.05 11.53 3.47
C LEU A 173 8.59 10.27 4.21
N ILE A 174 8.53 9.12 3.53
CA ILE A 174 8.07 7.84 4.10
C ILE A 174 8.93 7.46 5.31
N LYS A 175 10.26 7.51 5.16
CA LYS A 175 11.20 7.19 6.23
C LYS A 175 10.99 8.07 7.45
N THR A 176 10.78 9.37 7.25
CA THR A 176 10.59 10.34 8.35
C THR A 176 9.26 10.10 9.06
N LEU A 177 8.16 9.94 8.32
CA LEU A 177 6.83 9.68 8.91
C LEU A 177 6.82 8.37 9.72
N LYS A 178 7.44 7.30 9.20
CA LYS A 178 7.61 6.04 9.94
C LYS A 178 8.48 6.19 11.18
N SER A 179 9.64 6.84 11.06
CA SER A 179 10.57 7.03 12.17
C SER A 179 9.97 7.87 13.30
N ASN A 180 9.10 8.82 12.95
CA ASN A 180 8.38 9.65 13.91
C ASN A 180 7.13 8.97 14.49
N GLY A 181 6.80 7.75 14.06
CA GLY A 181 5.60 7.03 14.50
C GLY A 181 4.28 7.67 14.03
N VAL A 182 4.32 8.50 12.98
CA VAL A 182 3.13 9.16 12.43
C VAL A 182 2.29 8.20 11.59
N ILE A 183 2.95 7.28 10.88
CA ILE A 183 2.30 6.24 10.08
C ILE A 183 2.77 4.85 10.48
N GLN A 184 1.89 3.87 10.33
CA GLN A 184 2.16 2.45 10.55
C GLN A 184 2.56 1.75 9.26
N PHE A 185 2.05 2.20 8.11
CA PHE A 185 2.37 1.63 6.80
C PHE A 185 2.46 2.69 5.70
N ALA A 186 3.15 2.33 4.62
CA ALA A 186 3.23 3.09 3.39
C ALA A 186 3.07 2.16 2.18
N SER A 187 2.45 2.67 1.12
CA SER A 187 2.39 1.98 -0.17
C SER A 187 2.69 2.91 -1.33
N ILE A 188 2.92 2.32 -2.50
CA ILE A 188 3.11 3.01 -3.78
C ILE A 188 2.13 2.44 -4.80
N ALA A 189 1.64 3.25 -5.74
CA ALA A 189 0.64 2.87 -6.73
C ALA A 189 1.13 3.01 -8.19
N PRO A 190 2.15 2.23 -8.61
CA PRO A 190 2.72 2.34 -9.94
C PRO A 190 1.87 1.71 -11.05
N PHE A 191 2.06 2.31 -12.23
CA PHE A 191 1.64 1.98 -13.59
C PHE A 191 2.49 1.03 -14.44
N ASP A 192 1.96 0.49 -15.54
CA ASP A 192 2.79 0.13 -16.70
C ASP A 192 2.92 1.28 -17.71
N ASP A 193 3.50 2.39 -17.25
CA ASP A 193 3.90 3.53 -18.08
C ASP A 193 5.41 3.77 -17.93
N PRO A 194 6.18 4.05 -19.01
CA PRO A 194 7.62 4.24 -18.91
C PRO A 194 8.06 5.35 -17.95
N GLN A 195 7.33 6.47 -17.90
CA GLN A 195 7.66 7.57 -16.99
C GLN A 195 7.38 7.13 -15.55
N VAL A 196 6.17 6.64 -15.27
CA VAL A 196 5.77 6.15 -13.94
C VAL A 196 6.70 5.04 -13.44
N GLN A 197 6.93 4.00 -14.23
CA GLN A 197 7.82 2.88 -13.88
C GLN A 197 9.22 3.37 -13.52
N SER A 198 9.82 4.27 -14.32
CA SER A 198 11.17 4.75 -14.04
C SER A 198 11.30 5.44 -12.68
N HIS A 199 10.27 6.19 -12.26
CA HIS A 199 10.23 6.92 -10.99
C HIS A 199 9.99 5.97 -9.82
N TYR A 200 8.98 5.11 -9.89
CA TYR A 200 8.65 4.18 -8.82
C TYR A 200 9.69 3.07 -8.63
N LEU A 201 10.37 2.62 -9.70
CA LEU A 201 11.48 1.68 -9.57
C LEU A 201 12.72 2.33 -8.94
N ALA A 202 12.99 3.60 -9.23
CA ALA A 202 14.05 4.35 -8.55
C ALA A 202 13.77 4.51 -7.05
N LEU A 203 12.50 4.77 -6.69
CA LEU A 203 12.02 4.79 -5.31
C LEU A 203 12.15 3.42 -4.65
N TRP A 204 11.64 2.36 -5.28
CA TRP A 204 11.69 1.00 -4.75
C TRP A 204 13.12 0.53 -4.50
N LYS A 205 14.03 0.76 -5.44
CA LYS A 205 15.44 0.38 -5.32
C LYS A 205 16.13 1.04 -4.12
N SER A 206 15.75 2.26 -3.78
CA SER A 206 16.43 3.08 -2.78
C SER A 206 15.77 2.99 -1.39
N TYR A 207 14.44 2.85 -1.37
CA TYR A 207 13.61 2.97 -0.17
C TYR A 207 12.58 1.84 0.00
N GLY A 208 12.62 0.78 -0.82
CA GLY A 208 11.66 -0.32 -0.79
C GLY A 208 11.53 -1.02 0.57
N SER A 209 12.56 -0.99 1.42
CA SER A 209 12.50 -1.53 2.79
C SER A 209 11.58 -0.73 3.73
N PHE A 210 11.19 0.48 3.36
CA PHE A 210 10.23 1.31 4.09
C PHE A 210 8.81 1.25 3.50
N ILE A 211 8.61 0.55 2.38
CA ILE A 211 7.33 0.46 1.66
C ILE A 211 6.75 -0.94 1.92
N ASP A 212 5.52 -1.00 2.42
CA ASP A 212 4.90 -2.27 2.85
C ASP A 212 4.14 -2.97 1.72
N TYR A 213 3.55 -2.18 0.80
CA TYR A 213 2.71 -2.69 -0.29
C TYR A 213 2.95 -1.94 -1.60
N VAL A 214 2.81 -2.66 -2.70
CA VAL A 214 2.79 -2.10 -4.05
C VAL A 214 1.38 -2.29 -4.61
N ASN A 215 0.61 -1.21 -4.64
CA ASN A 215 -0.71 -1.12 -5.25
C ASN A 215 -0.57 -1.00 -6.77
N PHE A 216 0.02 -2.01 -7.43
CA PHE A 216 0.23 -1.94 -8.87
C PHE A 216 -1.13 -1.85 -9.59
N GLN A 217 -1.31 -0.83 -10.43
CA GLN A 217 -2.59 -0.55 -11.07
C GLN A 217 -2.78 -1.46 -12.29
N PHE A 218 -3.14 -2.73 -12.07
CA PHE A 218 -3.35 -3.71 -13.16
C PHE A 218 -4.50 -3.33 -14.09
N TYR A 219 -5.38 -2.44 -13.66
CA TYR A 219 -6.43 -1.87 -14.50
C TYR A 219 -5.91 -0.86 -15.52
N ALA A 220 -4.67 -0.39 -15.42
CA ALA A 220 -4.05 0.44 -16.45
C ALA A 220 -3.61 -0.35 -17.69
N TYR A 221 -3.60 -1.69 -17.62
CA TYR A 221 -3.47 -2.53 -18.81
C TYR A 221 -4.71 -2.44 -19.71
N ASP A 222 -4.55 -2.80 -20.98
CA ASP A 222 -5.64 -2.75 -21.96
C ASP A 222 -6.89 -3.51 -21.48
N LYS A 223 -8.05 -2.88 -21.68
CA LYS A 223 -9.34 -3.53 -21.48
C LYS A 223 -9.45 -4.81 -22.29
N GLY A 224 -9.94 -5.88 -21.65
CA GLY A 224 -10.02 -7.19 -22.28
C GLY A 224 -8.75 -8.03 -22.13
N THR A 225 -7.84 -7.61 -21.25
CA THR A 225 -6.73 -8.44 -20.77
C THR A 225 -7.27 -9.81 -20.34
N SER A 226 -6.69 -10.89 -20.86
CA SER A 226 -7.05 -12.26 -20.50
C SER A 226 -6.40 -12.70 -19.17
N VAL A 227 -6.90 -13.79 -18.59
CA VAL A 227 -6.30 -14.41 -17.39
C VAL A 227 -4.82 -14.73 -17.59
N ALA A 228 -4.42 -15.24 -18.76
CA ALA A 228 -3.03 -15.58 -19.04
C ALA A 228 -2.14 -14.32 -19.06
N GLN A 229 -2.57 -13.29 -19.80
CA GLN A 229 -1.85 -12.00 -19.84
C GLN A 229 -1.75 -11.37 -18.45
N PHE A 230 -2.82 -11.39 -17.66
CA PHE A 230 -2.80 -10.87 -16.30
C PHE A 230 -1.76 -11.57 -15.41
N ILE A 231 -1.64 -12.90 -15.50
CA ILE A 231 -0.63 -13.65 -14.74
C ILE A 231 0.79 -13.29 -15.22
N ASP A 232 1.00 -13.12 -16.53
CA ASP A 232 2.29 -12.69 -17.07
C ASP A 232 2.67 -11.27 -16.62
N TYR A 233 1.71 -10.35 -16.62
CA TYR A 233 1.89 -9.01 -16.07
C TYR A 233 2.18 -9.06 -14.58
N PHE A 234 1.43 -9.84 -13.80
CA PHE A 234 1.69 -10.01 -12.37
C PHE A 234 3.11 -10.51 -12.09
N ASN A 235 3.57 -11.51 -12.84
CA ASN A 235 4.93 -12.03 -12.71
C ASN A 235 5.99 -10.99 -13.07
N THR A 236 5.74 -10.21 -14.12
CA THR A 236 6.62 -9.12 -14.56
C THR A 236 6.74 -8.06 -13.46
N GLN A 237 5.62 -7.59 -12.92
CA GLN A 237 5.62 -6.55 -11.90
C GLN A 237 6.15 -7.06 -10.55
N SER A 238 5.87 -8.32 -10.20
CA SER A 238 6.49 -8.96 -9.03
C SER A 238 8.02 -9.05 -9.14
N SER A 239 8.55 -9.23 -10.36
CA SER A 239 10.00 -9.18 -10.62
C SER A 239 10.55 -7.76 -10.50
N ASN A 240 9.82 -6.76 -11.01
CA ASN A 240 10.20 -5.35 -10.92
C ASN A 240 10.29 -4.88 -9.45
N TYR A 241 9.34 -5.29 -8.61
CA TYR A 241 9.27 -4.98 -7.18
C TYR A 241 9.72 -6.16 -6.31
N LYS A 242 10.80 -6.86 -6.72
CA LYS A 242 11.27 -8.08 -6.07
C LYS A 242 11.41 -7.93 -4.55
N GLY A 243 10.79 -8.86 -3.81
CA GLY A 243 10.76 -8.88 -2.35
C GLY A 243 9.64 -8.04 -1.72
N GLY A 244 8.90 -7.28 -2.54
CA GLY A 244 7.72 -6.53 -2.14
C GLY A 244 6.43 -7.34 -2.20
N LYS A 245 5.37 -6.77 -1.64
CA LYS A 245 4.01 -7.31 -1.72
C LYS A 245 3.25 -6.60 -2.82
N VAL A 246 3.32 -7.12 -4.05
CA VAL A 246 2.54 -6.62 -5.17
C VAL A 246 1.10 -7.12 -5.04
N LEU A 247 0.16 -6.18 -4.90
CA LEU A 247 -1.26 -6.47 -4.77
C LEU A 247 -1.90 -6.50 -6.16
N VAL A 248 -2.84 -7.42 -6.37
CA VAL A 248 -3.64 -7.45 -7.60
C VAL A 248 -4.80 -6.44 -7.51
N SER A 249 -5.27 -5.95 -8.64
CA SER A 249 -6.31 -4.92 -8.67
C SER A 249 -7.17 -4.94 -9.92
N PHE A 250 -8.31 -4.30 -9.79
CA PHE A 250 -9.21 -3.99 -10.88
C PHE A 250 -9.82 -2.61 -10.69
N ILE A 251 -10.34 -2.05 -11.78
CA ILE A 251 -11.14 -0.82 -11.78
C ILE A 251 -12.62 -1.17 -11.87
N SER A 252 -13.47 -0.56 -11.04
CA SER A 252 -14.87 -0.94 -10.88
C SER A 252 -15.80 -0.38 -11.96
N ASP A 253 -15.39 0.67 -12.66
CA ASP A 253 -16.05 1.19 -13.87
C ASP A 253 -15.86 0.28 -15.11
N GLY A 254 -14.92 -0.67 -15.03
CA GLY A 254 -14.59 -1.61 -16.10
C GLY A 254 -13.92 -0.98 -17.32
N SER A 255 -13.23 0.14 -17.14
CA SER A 255 -12.52 0.86 -18.21
C SER A 255 -11.22 0.17 -18.66
N GLY A 256 -10.60 -0.67 -17.81
CA GLY A 256 -9.33 -1.31 -18.13
C GLY A 256 -9.05 -2.64 -17.43
N GLY A 257 -7.94 -3.26 -17.84
CA GLY A 257 -7.40 -4.50 -17.31
C GLY A 257 -8.27 -5.74 -17.49
N LEU A 258 -8.03 -6.73 -16.62
CA LEU A 258 -8.82 -7.95 -16.50
C LEU A 258 -10.02 -7.69 -15.59
N ALA A 259 -11.21 -7.62 -16.19
CA ALA A 259 -12.42 -7.27 -15.47
C ALA A 259 -12.85 -8.36 -14.46
N PRO A 260 -13.53 -7.99 -13.35
CA PRO A 260 -14.05 -8.92 -12.35
C PRO A 260 -14.90 -10.08 -12.92
N ASN A 261 -15.76 -9.77 -13.89
CA ASN A 261 -16.64 -10.72 -14.57
C ASN A 261 -15.97 -11.53 -15.69
N ASP A 262 -14.75 -11.16 -16.09
CA ASP A 262 -14.04 -11.75 -17.23
C ASP A 262 -12.80 -12.57 -16.82
N GLY A 263 -12.69 -12.91 -15.53
CA GLY A 263 -11.71 -13.88 -15.03
C GLY A 263 -10.74 -13.37 -13.97
N PHE A 264 -10.89 -12.14 -13.48
CA PHE A 264 -10.06 -11.61 -12.39
C PHE A 264 -10.01 -12.55 -11.18
N PHE A 265 -11.16 -13.07 -10.73
CA PHE A 265 -11.20 -13.99 -9.59
C PHE A 265 -10.58 -15.36 -9.90
N THR A 266 -10.59 -15.79 -11.16
CA THR A 266 -9.87 -16.99 -11.61
C THR A 266 -8.36 -16.78 -11.51
N ALA A 267 -7.85 -15.61 -11.92
CA ALA A 267 -6.46 -15.23 -11.74
C ALA A 267 -6.10 -15.15 -10.24
N CYS A 268 -6.93 -14.52 -9.41
CA CYS A 268 -6.74 -14.44 -7.97
C CYS A 268 -6.69 -15.83 -7.31
N HIS A 269 -7.57 -16.75 -7.68
CA HIS A 269 -7.52 -18.14 -7.20
C HIS A 269 -6.22 -18.84 -7.62
N THR A 270 -5.76 -18.64 -8.86
CA THR A 270 -4.49 -19.19 -9.35
C THR A 270 -3.31 -18.66 -8.53
N LEU A 271 -3.27 -17.36 -8.26
CA LEU A 271 -2.21 -16.75 -7.44
C LEU A 271 -2.30 -17.19 -5.98
N LYS A 272 -3.51 -17.36 -5.43
CA LYS A 272 -3.70 -17.84 -4.05
C LYS A 272 -3.21 -19.28 -3.88
N THR A 273 -3.52 -20.19 -4.81
CA THR A 273 -3.04 -21.59 -4.75
C THR A 273 -1.53 -21.68 -4.89
N GLN A 274 -0.92 -20.74 -5.62
CA GLN A 274 0.54 -20.58 -5.72
C GLN A 274 1.18 -19.84 -4.53
N GLN A 275 0.39 -19.43 -3.52
CA GLN A 275 0.83 -18.63 -2.36
C GLN A 275 1.43 -17.26 -2.73
N ASN A 276 1.10 -16.74 -3.92
CA ASN A 276 1.58 -15.46 -4.44
C ASN A 276 0.55 -14.31 -4.30
N LEU A 277 -0.68 -14.60 -3.89
CA LEU A 277 -1.69 -13.57 -3.66
C LEU A 277 -1.40 -12.79 -2.36
N HIS A 278 -0.88 -11.57 -2.50
CA HIS A 278 -0.56 -10.68 -1.38
C HIS A 278 -1.73 -9.78 -0.92
N GLY A 279 -2.83 -9.76 -1.65
CA GLY A 279 -4.01 -8.96 -1.35
C GLY A 279 -4.64 -8.41 -2.63
N ILE A 280 -5.81 -7.81 -2.48
CA ILE A 280 -6.57 -7.19 -3.57
C ILE A 280 -6.80 -5.72 -3.21
N PHE A 281 -6.69 -4.82 -4.18
CA PHE A 281 -7.26 -3.48 -4.04
C PHE A 281 -8.17 -3.10 -5.20
N VAL A 282 -9.07 -2.14 -4.94
CA VAL A 282 -10.05 -1.66 -5.93
C VAL A 282 -9.97 -0.15 -6.10
N TRP A 283 -10.01 0.29 -7.35
CA TRP A 283 -10.31 1.67 -7.73
C TRP A 283 -11.70 1.68 -8.38
N SER A 284 -12.73 2.33 -7.86
CA SER A 284 -12.84 2.90 -6.53
C SER A 284 -14.25 2.64 -5.95
N ALA A 285 -14.41 2.92 -4.66
CA ALA A 285 -15.70 2.84 -3.98
C ALA A 285 -16.76 3.74 -4.62
N ASP A 286 -16.35 4.91 -5.13
CA ASP A 286 -17.21 5.91 -5.73
C ASP A 286 -17.98 5.35 -6.93
N ASP A 287 -17.29 4.61 -7.81
CA ASP A 287 -17.88 3.92 -8.95
C ASP A 287 -18.62 2.64 -8.52
N SER A 288 -18.07 1.91 -7.56
CA SER A 288 -18.65 0.66 -7.06
C SER A 288 -20.00 0.84 -6.37
N MET A 289 -20.31 2.04 -5.86
CA MET A 289 -21.61 2.35 -5.28
C MET A 289 -22.76 2.03 -6.25
N GLY A 290 -22.58 2.31 -7.55
CA GLY A 290 -23.59 2.04 -8.58
C GLY A 290 -23.86 0.55 -8.82
N ASN A 291 -22.94 -0.33 -8.43
CA ASN A 291 -23.07 -1.79 -8.60
C ASN A 291 -23.37 -2.53 -7.28
N GLY A 292 -23.57 -1.80 -6.17
CA GLY A 292 -23.88 -2.36 -4.86
C GLY A 292 -22.71 -3.09 -4.19
N PHE A 293 -21.48 -2.68 -4.52
CA PHE A 293 -20.23 -3.23 -4.02
C PHE A 293 -20.10 -4.74 -4.23
N ARG A 294 -20.50 -5.23 -5.41
CA ARG A 294 -20.55 -6.66 -5.71
C ARG A 294 -19.14 -7.28 -5.70
N TYR A 295 -18.17 -6.59 -6.29
CA TYR A 295 -16.83 -7.14 -6.52
C TYR A 295 -15.94 -7.03 -5.29
N GLU A 296 -16.20 -6.06 -4.42
CA GLU A 296 -15.61 -5.89 -3.10
C GLU A 296 -16.01 -7.05 -2.19
N LYS A 297 -17.30 -7.46 -2.21
CA LYS A 297 -17.78 -8.66 -1.49
C LYS A 297 -17.08 -9.92 -1.97
N GLN A 298 -16.96 -10.10 -3.28
CA GLN A 298 -16.29 -11.25 -3.87
C GLN A 298 -14.79 -11.29 -3.54
N SER A 299 -14.12 -10.13 -3.60
CA SER A 299 -12.70 -10.00 -3.26
C SER A 299 -12.45 -10.37 -1.79
N GLN A 300 -13.24 -9.81 -0.87
CA GLN A 300 -13.12 -10.11 0.55
C GLN A 300 -13.47 -11.57 0.87
N ALA A 301 -14.48 -12.14 0.22
CA ALA A 301 -14.81 -13.57 0.38
C ALA A 301 -13.67 -14.47 -0.08
N LEU A 302 -13.04 -14.17 -1.21
CA LEU A 302 -11.88 -14.91 -1.72
C LEU A 302 -10.68 -14.82 -0.76
N LEU A 303 -10.40 -13.63 -0.24
CA LEU A 303 -9.29 -13.39 0.70
C LEU A 303 -9.52 -14.05 2.06
N ALA A 304 -10.77 -14.19 2.50
CA ALA A 304 -11.14 -14.85 3.74
C ALA A 304 -11.00 -16.38 3.71
N LEU A 305 -10.85 -16.98 2.52
CA LEU A 305 -10.58 -18.41 2.41
C LEU A 305 -9.19 -18.74 3.02
N PRO A 306 -9.04 -19.91 3.67
CA PRO A 306 -7.76 -20.34 4.23
C PRO A 306 -6.65 -20.49 3.16
#